data_AF-X1R359-F1
#
_entry.id   AF-X1R359-F1
#
_cell.length_a   1.000
_cell.length_b   1.000
_cell.length_c   1.000
_cell.angle_alpha   90.00
_cell.angle_beta   90.00
_cell.angle_gamma   90.00
#
_symmetry.space_group_name_H-M   'P 1'
#
loop_
_entity.id
_entity.type
_entity.pdbx_description
1 polymer ?
#
loop_
_entity_poly.entity_id
_entity_poly.type
_entity_poly.pdbx_seq_one_letter_code
_entity_poly.pdbx_strand_id
1 'polypeptide(L)' 'EKMKIAYVSTYLPKQCGIATYTDYLIHGITKVDPESEIKVVAEKGASPINREKFEVVPCWDRNEDYVEPIIKHTKGTDVV' A
#
# COMPACT_ATOMS: atom_id res chain seq x y z
N GLU A 1 -17.06 7.48 -9.83
CA GLU A 1 -16.77 6.66 -8.63
C GLU A 1 -15.52 7.19 -7.95
N LYS A 2 -15.34 6.93 -6.65
CA LYS A 2 -14.09 7.22 -5.96
C LYS A 2 -13.06 6.16 -6.31
N MET A 3 -11.83 6.57 -6.62
CA MET A 3 -10.75 5.65 -6.97
C MET A 3 -10.25 4.93 -5.71
N LYS A 4 -10.02 3.61 -5.81
CA LYS A 4 -9.51 2.78 -4.72
C LYS A 4 -8.28 2.02 -5.19
N ILE A 5 -7.11 2.39 -4.68
CA ILE A 5 -5.82 1.84 -5.13
C ILE A 5 -5.20 1.00 -4.02
N ALA A 6 -4.73 -0.19 -4.37
CA ALA A 6 -3.87 -0.99 -3.51
C ALA A 6 -2.46 -1.13 -4.11
N TYR A 7 -1.46 -0.60 -3.40
CA TYR A 7 -0.05 -0.78 -3.73
C TYR A 7 0.50 -2.02 -3.04
N VAL A 8 1.11 -2.94 -3.78
CA VAL A 8 1.88 -4.05 -3.19
C VAL A 8 3.35 -3.64 -3.12
N SER A 9 3.84 -3.26 -1.93
CA SER A 9 5.16 -2.63 -1.78
C SER A 9 5.86 -3.02 -0.50
N THR A 10 7.18 -2.93 -0.46
CA THR A 10 7.96 -3.17 0.76
C THR A 10 7.88 -2.03 1.78
N TYR A 11 7.36 -0.86 1.38
CA TYR A 11 6.99 0.39 2.09
C TYR A 11 7.80 0.84 3.33
N LEU A 12 7.58 2.09 3.76
CA LEU A 12 8.34 2.70 4.86
C LEU A 12 8.09 1.99 6.20
N PRO A 13 9.08 1.89 7.11
CA PRO A 13 10.41 2.52 7.09
C PRO A 13 11.47 1.70 6.34
N LYS A 14 11.10 0.63 5.62
CA LYS A 14 12.05 -0.18 4.87
C LYS A 14 12.71 0.67 3.79
N GLN A 15 13.94 1.12 4.07
CA GLN A 15 14.65 2.03 3.18
C GLN A 15 15.16 1.29 1.95
N CYS A 16 14.37 1.36 0.90
CA CYS A 16 14.69 0.88 -0.43
C CYS A 16 14.05 1.84 -1.44
N GLY A 17 14.61 1.91 -2.66
CA GLY A 17 14.11 2.84 -3.68
C GLY A 17 12.61 2.69 -3.93
N ILE A 18 12.12 1.45 -3.96
CA ILE A 18 10.70 1.14 -4.20
C ILE A 18 9.80 1.76 -3.13
N ALA A 19 10.15 1.62 -1.83
CA ALA A 19 9.34 2.19 -0.75
C ALA A 19 9.21 3.72 -0.87
N THR A 20 10.32 4.39 -1.22
CA THR A 20 10.33 5.85 -1.43
C THR A 20 9.53 6.27 -2.66
N TYR A 21 9.64 5.55 -3.78
CA TYR A 21 8.83 5.83 -4.97
C TYR A 21 7.34 5.63 -4.73
N THR A 22 6.96 4.55 -4.04
CA THR A 22 5.56 4.31 -3.65
C THR A 22 5.05 5.48 -2.79
N ASP A 23 5.85 5.94 -1.82
CA ASP A 23 5.48 7.08 -0.98
C ASP A 23 5.27 8.38 -1.77
N TYR A 24 6.18 8.70 -2.70
CA TYR A 24 6.04 9.88 -3.56
C TYR A 24 4.83 9.80 -4.49
N LEU A 25 4.54 8.63 -5.03
CA LEU A 25 3.37 8.42 -5.88
C LEU A 25 2.06 8.63 -5.10
N ILE A 26 1.96 8.06 -3.90
CA ILE A 26 0.82 8.23 -2.99
C ILE A 26 0.62 9.70 -2.65
N HIS A 27 1.70 10.42 -2.33
CA HIS A 27 1.63 11.87 -2.06
C HIS A 27 1.20 12.67 -3.30
N GLY A 28 1.68 12.30 -4.49
CA GLY A 28 1.29 12.94 -5.74
C GLY A 28 -0.20 12.76 -6.05
N ILE A 29 -0.71 11.54 -5.91
CA ILE A 29 -2.13 11.21 -6.15
C ILE A 29 -3.02 11.92 -5.15
N THR A 30 -2.74 11.79 -3.85
CA THR A 30 -3.57 12.42 -2.79
C THR A 30 -3.62 13.94 -2.89
N LYS A 31 -2.57 14.58 -3.43
CA LYS A 31 -2.56 16.02 -3.69
C LYS A 31 -3.51 16.44 -4.81
N VAL A 32 -3.68 15.61 -5.84
CA VAL A 32 -4.52 15.92 -7.01
C VAL A 32 -5.94 15.42 -6.82
N ASP A 33 -6.12 14.28 -6.15
CA ASP A 33 -7.41 13.69 -5.78
C ASP A 33 -7.43 13.30 -4.29
N PRO A 34 -7.87 14.22 -3.41
CA PRO A 34 -7.99 13.96 -1.96
C PRO A 34 -9.10 12.97 -1.57
N GLU A 35 -9.95 12.55 -2.51
CA GLU A 35 -11.03 11.58 -2.27
C GLU A 35 -10.62 10.15 -2.59
N SER A 36 -9.46 9.94 -3.22
CA SER A 36 -8.86 8.63 -3.46
C SER A 36 -8.63 7.86 -2.16
N GLU A 37 -9.07 6.61 -2.12
CA GLU A 37 -8.75 5.66 -1.04
C GLU A 37 -7.50 4.88 -1.41
N ILE A 38 -6.44 4.99 -0.60
CA ILE A 38 -5.16 4.34 -0.83
C ILE A 38 -4.90 3.31 0.26
N LYS A 39 -4.52 2.11 -0.16
CA LYS A 39 -4.01 1.05 0.70
C LYS A 39 -2.63 0.63 0.24
N VAL A 40 -1.71 0.41 1.17
CA VAL A 40 -0.44 -0.25 0.91
C VAL A 40 -0.47 -1.62 1.56
N VAL A 41 -0.51 -2.66 0.74
CA VAL A 41 -0.39 -4.06 1.14
C VAL A 41 1.10 -4.36 1.25
N ALA A 42 1.63 -4.20 2.45
CA ALA A 42 3.06 -4.07 2.69
C ALA A 42 3.73 -5.36 3.16
N GLU A 43 5.02 -5.49 2.86
CA GLU A 43 5.84 -6.54 3.48
C GLU A 43 5.98 -6.29 4.98
N LYS A 44 6.07 -7.38 5.77
CA LYS A 44 6.46 -7.31 7.19
C LYS A 44 7.75 -6.48 7.32
N GLY A 45 7.73 -5.54 8.26
CA GLY A 45 8.78 -4.55 8.48
C GLY A 45 8.41 -3.13 8.05
N ALA A 46 7.33 -2.94 7.28
CA ALA A 46 6.70 -1.64 7.11
C ALA A 46 5.96 -1.20 8.40
N SER A 47 5.85 0.11 8.62
CA SER A 47 5.07 0.67 9.73
C SER A 47 3.59 0.62 9.38
N PRO A 48 2.73 0.02 10.21
CA PRO A 48 1.29 0.05 10.00
C PRO A 48 0.77 1.48 10.15
N ILE A 49 -0.18 1.85 9.29
CA ILE A 49 -0.86 3.15 9.31
C ILE A 49 -2.34 2.89 9.10
N ASN A 50 -3.18 3.53 9.91
CA ASN A 50 -4.62 3.55 9.70
C ASN A 50 -5.11 4.99 9.88
N ARG A 51 -5.38 5.66 8.77
CA ARG A 51 -5.88 7.02 8.69
C ARG A 51 -7.04 7.07 7.70
N GLU A 52 -7.82 8.14 7.75
CA GLU A 52 -8.87 8.37 6.76
C GLU A 52 -8.28 8.33 5.34
N LYS A 53 -8.82 7.43 4.50
CA LYS A 53 -8.41 7.20 3.09
C LYS A 53 -6.96 6.73 2.87
N PHE A 54 -6.19 6.47 3.92
CA PHE A 54 -4.82 5.95 3.79
C PHE A 54 -4.52 4.86 4.83
N GLU A 55 -4.25 3.66 4.35
CA GLU A 55 -3.94 2.49 5.16
C GLU A 55 -2.64 1.82 4.71
N VAL A 56 -1.82 1.37 5.66
CA VAL A 56 -0.66 0.50 5.41
C VAL A 56 -0.85 -0.76 6.24
N VAL A 57 -0.90 -1.90 5.55
CA VAL A 57 -1.14 -3.23 6.13
C VAL A 57 0.09 -4.12 5.89
N PRO A 58 1.02 -4.24 6.85
CA PRO A 58 2.16 -5.16 6.75
C PRO A 58 1.69 -6.61 6.95
N CYS A 59 1.33 -7.31 5.88
CA CYS A 59 0.64 -8.61 5.97
C CYS A 59 1.33 -9.78 5.26
N TRP A 60 2.42 -9.55 4.52
CA TRP A 60 3.10 -10.61 3.77
C TRP A 60 4.61 -10.62 4.03
N ASP A 61 5.25 -11.78 3.85
CA ASP A 61 6.70 -11.96 3.99
C ASP A 61 7.23 -12.73 2.77
N ARG A 62 8.28 -12.23 2.12
CA ARG A 62 8.85 -12.87 0.92
C ARG A 62 9.38 -14.29 1.16
N ASN A 63 9.61 -14.66 2.42
CA ASN A 63 10.13 -15.97 2.81
C ASN A 63 9.02 -16.96 3.19
N GLU A 64 7.74 -16.53 3.13
CA GLU A 64 6.55 -17.33 3.40
C GLU A 64 5.66 -17.43 2.14
N ASP A 65 4.54 -18.14 2.23
CA ASP A 65 3.50 -18.06 1.19
C ASP A 65 2.77 -16.71 1.27
N TYR A 66 3.25 -15.75 0.48
CA TYR A 66 2.79 -14.37 0.49
C TYR A 66 1.62 -14.08 -0.46
N VAL A 67 1.21 -15.02 -1.31
CA VAL A 67 0.20 -14.77 -2.36
C VAL A 67 -1.18 -14.55 -1.73
N GLU A 68 -1.63 -15.47 -0.88
CA GLU A 68 -2.94 -15.40 -0.24
C GLU A 68 -3.12 -14.16 0.65
N PRO A 69 -2.15 -13.77 1.51
CA PRO A 69 -2.22 -12.52 2.25
C PRO A 69 -2.38 -11.30 1.35
N ILE A 70 -1.68 -11.23 0.21
CA ILE A 70 -1.80 -10.09 -0.72
C ILE A 70 -3.21 -10.05 -1.32
N ILE A 71 -3.67 -11.16 -1.93
CA ILE A 71 -4.98 -11.24 -2.59
C ILE A 71 -6.11 -10.89 -1.61
N LYS A 72 -6.03 -11.33 -0.36
CA LYS A 72 -7.03 -11.04 0.66
C LYS A 72 -7.20 -9.52 0.91
N HIS A 73 -6.11 -8.75 0.83
CA HIS A 73 -6.12 -7.33 1.16
C HIS A 73 -6.32 -6.38 -0.04
N THR A 74 -6.23 -6.90 -1.27
CA THR A 74 -6.42 -6.14 -2.53
C THR A 74 -7.81 -6.30 -3.16
N LYS A 75 -8.75 -7.02 -2.53
CA LYS A 75 -10.09 -7.21 -3.08
C LYS A 75 -10.84 -5.87 -3.20
N GLY A 76 -11.43 -5.63 -4.38
CA GLY A 76 -12.25 -4.44 -4.64
C GLY A 76 -11.46 -3.15 -4.85
N THR A 77 -10.17 -3.26 -5.16
CA THR A 77 -9.27 -2.14 -5.47
C THR A 77 -8.53 -2.39 -6.78
N ASP A 78 -8.14 -1.32 -7.46
CA ASP A 78 -7.18 -1.40 -8.55
C ASP A 78 -5.77 -1.66 -7.97
N VAL A 79 -5.10 -2.71 -8.45
CA VAL A 79 -3.81 -3.16 -7.91
C VAL A 79 -2.66 -2.61 -8.73
N VAL A 80 -1.67 -2.00 -8.06
CA VAL A 80 -0.45 -1.42 -8.65
C VAL A 80 0.79 -1.96 -7.96
#